data_AF-A0A1U7CR12-F1
#
_entry.id   AF-A0A1U7CR12-F1
#
_cell.length_a   1.000
_cell.length_b   1.000
_cell.length_c   1.000
_cell.angle_alpha   90.00
_cell.angle_beta   90.00
_cell.angle_gamma   90.00
#
_symmetry.space_group_name_H-M   'P 1'
#
loop_
_entity.id
_entity.type
_entity.pdbx_description
1 polymer ?
#
loop_
_entity_poly.entity_id
_entity_poly.type
_entity_poly.pdbx_seq_one_letter_code
_entity_poly.pdbx_strand_id
1 'polypeptide(L)'
;MSKASELRDHSDDQLELQLKDVQNNLFRLRLQSETERLEAPSEIIKAKREIARIKTVLRLRAIDREKAAAAEAEAAAPAAAV
;
A
#
# COMPACT_ATOMS: atom_id res chain seq x y z
N MET A 1 14.54 5.90 0.14
CA MET A 1 13.56 5.78 -0.95
C MET A 1 13.37 4.29 -1.20
N SER A 2 12.38 3.66 -0.56
CA SER A 2 12.01 2.28 -0.88
C SER A 2 11.58 2.23 -2.35
N LYS A 3 12.24 1.39 -3.14
CA LYS A 3 11.88 1.19 -4.54
C LYS A 3 10.58 0.38 -4.56
N ALA A 4 9.68 0.71 -5.48
CA ALA A 4 8.40 -0.01 -5.61
C ALA A 4 8.58 -1.53 -5.83
N SER A 5 9.76 -1.94 -6.32
CA SER A 5 10.15 -3.34 -6.49
C SER A 5 10.26 -4.07 -5.15
N GLU A 6 10.93 -3.49 -4.15
CA GLU A 6 11.14 -4.11 -2.84
C GLU A 6 9.80 -4.34 -2.11
N LEU A 7 8.86 -3.39 -2.26
CA LEU A 7 7.51 -3.50 -1.72
C LEU A 7 6.65 -4.59 -2.40
N ARG A 8 6.99 -5.03 -3.62
CA ARG A 8 6.26 -6.11 -4.29
C ARG A 8 6.75 -7.49 -3.84
N ASP A 9 7.98 -7.59 -3.37
CA ASP A 9 8.58 -8.85 -2.93
C ASP A 9 8.16 -9.24 -1.50
N HIS A 10 7.65 -8.28 -0.71
CA HIS A 10 7.14 -8.52 0.64
C HIS A 10 5.76 -9.21 0.66
N SER A 11 5.52 -10.05 1.68
CA SER A 11 4.20 -10.63 1.94
C SER A 11 3.18 -9.58 2.37
N ASP A 12 1.89 -9.87 2.22
CA ASP A 12 0.80 -8.96 2.63
C ASP A 12 0.95 -8.53 4.11
N ASP A 13 1.24 -9.47 5.00
CA ASP A 13 1.42 -9.21 6.44
C ASP A 13 2.62 -8.29 6.74
N GLN A 14 3.73 -8.46 6.01
CA GLN A 14 4.90 -7.58 6.14
C GLN A 14 4.60 -6.17 5.66
N LEU A 15 3.80 -6.02 4.59
CA LEU A 15 3.38 -4.72 4.09
C LEU A 15 2.46 -4.00 5.10
N GLU A 16 1.56 -4.73 5.75
CA GLU A 16 0.72 -4.17 6.81
C GLU A 16 1.52 -3.75 8.05
N LEU A 17 2.52 -4.55 8.44
CA LEU A 17 3.41 -4.21 9.55
C LEU A 17 4.22 -2.93 9.23
N GLN A 18 4.85 -2.88 8.06
CA GLN A 18 5.59 -1.70 7.59
C GLN A 18 4.68 -0.47 7.51
N LEU A 19 3.43 -0.63 7.07
CA LEU A 19 2.45 0.46 7.02
C LEU A 19 2.21 1.05 8.42
N LYS A 20 2.03 0.20 9.43
CA LYS A 20 1.84 0.64 10.83
C LYS A 20 3.07 1.37 11.35
N ASP A 21 4.27 0.86 11.08
CA ASP A 21 5.51 1.48 11.52
C ASP A 21 5.72 2.86 10.89
N VAL A 22 5.48 3.01 9.59
CA VAL A 22 5.59 4.30 8.89
C VAL A 22 4.53 5.29 9.37
N GLN A 23 3.32 4.83 9.71
CA GLN A 23 2.29 5.68 10.31
C GLN A 23 2.68 6.19 11.71
N ASN A 24 3.25 5.33 12.55
CA ASN A 24 3.77 5.71 13.86
C ASN A 24 4.91 6.73 13.73
N ASN A 25 5.81 6.53 12.76
CA ASN A 25 6.87 7.47 12.47
C ASN A 25 6.32 8.83 12.00
N LEU A 26 5.32 8.82 11.11
CA LEU A 26 4.65 10.05 10.67
C LEU A 26 4.00 10.80 11.85
N PHE A 27 3.40 10.09 12.80
CA PHE A 27 2.82 10.71 14.00
C PHE A 27 3.89 11.38 14.86
N ARG A 28 5.02 10.70 15.10
CA ARG A 28 6.16 11.28 15.82
C ARG A 28 6.73 12.51 15.12
N LEU A 29 6.92 12.44 13.80
CA LEU A 29 7.40 13.57 13.00
C LEU A 29 6.44 14.76 13.03
N ARG A 30 5.12 14.52 13.05
CA ARG A 30 4.13 15.58 13.26
C ARG A 30 4.23 16.20 14.64
N LEU A 31 4.36 15.39 15.69
CA LEU A 31 4.53 15.90 17.06
C LEU A 31 5.78 16.77 17.19
N GLN A 32 6.89 16.33 16.59
CA GLN A 32 8.14 17.09 16.53
C GLN A 32 7.99 18.37 15.71
N SER A 33 7.22 18.36 14.63
CA SER A 33 6.91 19.56 13.82
C SER A 33 6.26 20.69 14.61
N GLU A 34 5.43 20.33 15.59
CA GLU A 34 4.65 21.31 16.38
C GLU A 34 5.46 21.86 17.55
N THR A 35 6.42 21.09 18.06
CA THR A 35 7.21 21.45 19.25
C THR A 35 8.52 22.13 18.89
N GLU A 36 9.15 21.77 17.76
CA GLU A 36 10.38 22.37 17.27
C GLU A 36 10.32 22.60 15.75
N ARG A 37 11.14 23.53 15.24
CA ARG A 37 11.28 23.73 13.80
C ARG A 37 11.99 22.52 13.20
N LEU A 38 11.21 21.58 12.67
CA LEU A 38 11.70 20.35 12.01
C LEU A 38 12.95 20.61 11.16
N GLU A 39 14.03 19.91 11.47
CA GLU A 39 15.27 19.97 10.69
C GLU A 39 15.08 19.45 9.25
N ALA A 40 14.13 18.51 9.07
CA ALA A 40 13.89 17.85 7.79
C ALA A 40 12.38 17.67 7.49
N PRO A 41 11.65 18.74 7.10
CA PRO A 41 10.25 18.64 6.68
C PRO A 41 10.04 17.70 5.48
N SER A 42 11.11 17.41 4.72
CA SER A 42 11.11 16.43 3.63
C SER A 42 10.81 15.00 4.10
N GLU A 43 11.11 14.63 5.35
CA GLU A 43 10.83 13.29 5.88
C GLU A 43 9.33 13.03 6.03
N ILE A 44 8.54 14.05 6.37
CA ILE A 44 7.07 13.96 6.38
C ILE A 44 6.54 13.61 4.98
N ILE A 45 7.09 14.26 3.95
CA ILE A 45 6.68 14.02 2.56
C ILE A 45 7.09 12.61 2.12
N LYS A 46 8.28 12.14 2.50
CA LYS A 46 8.74 10.77 2.23
C LYS A 46 7.84 9.73 2.89
N ALA A 47 7.56 9.87 4.18
CA ALA A 47 6.68 8.97 4.92
C ALA A 47 5.26 8.91 4.32
N LYS A 48 4.68 10.05 3.93
CA LYS A 48 3.38 10.09 3.22
C LYS A 48 3.41 9.31 1.90
N ARG A 49 4.47 9.49 1.10
CA ARG A 49 4.63 8.78 -0.18
C ARG A 49 4.81 7.28 0.02
N GLU A 50 5.51 6.88 1.07
CA GLU A 50 5.73 5.47 1.40
C GLU A 50 4.43 4.77 1.81
N ILE A 51 3.61 5.41 2.66
CA ILE A 51 2.26 4.92 2.98
C ILE A 51 1.41 4.76 1.72
N ALA A 52 1.43 5.75 0.82
CA ALA A 52 0.67 5.68 -0.42
C ALA A 52 1.10 4.50 -1.28
N ARG A 53 2.41 4.28 -1.45
CA ARG A 53 2.94 3.15 -2.22
C ARG A 53 2.51 1.79 -1.65
N ILE A 54 2.63 1.60 -0.35
CA ILE A 54 2.22 0.34 0.30
C ILE A 54 0.73 0.07 0.06
N LYS A 55 -0.12 1.09 0.28
CA LYS A 55 -1.56 0.97 0.03
C LYS A 55 -1.88 0.67 -1.43
N THR A 56 -1.16 1.26 -2.38
CA THR A 56 -1.35 0.96 -3.81
C THR A 56 -1.02 -0.49 -4.14
N VAL A 57 0.07 -1.05 -3.58
CA VAL A 57 0.43 -2.46 -3.81
C VAL A 57 -0.63 -3.40 -3.24
N LEU A 58 -1.11 -3.15 -2.02
CA LEU A 58 -2.20 -3.94 -1.41
C LEU A 58 -3.48 -3.86 -2.25
N ARG A 59 -3.83 -2.67 -2.77
CA ARG A 59 -5.01 -2.51 -3.63
C ARG A 59 -4.84 -3.19 -4.99
N LEU A 60 -3.65 -3.14 -5.59
CA LEU A 60 -3.36 -3.87 -6.84
C LEU A 60 -3.57 -5.37 -6.64
N ARG A 61 -3.03 -5.95 -5.56
CA ARG A 61 -3.25 -7.38 -5.23
C ARG A 61 -4.73 -7.71 -5.04
N ALA A 62 -5.49 -6.82 -4.39
CA ALA A 62 -6.93 -7.00 -4.24
C ALA A 62 -7.68 -6.95 -5.59
N ILE A 63 -7.35 -5.98 -6.45
CA ILE A 63 -7.95 -5.85 -7.79
C ILE A 63 -7.61 -7.07 -8.66
N ASP A 64 -6.38 -7.59 -8.59
CA ASP A 64 -5.99 -8.78 -9.34
C ASP A 64 -6.77 -10.02 -8.88
N ARG A 65 -7.02 -10.17 -7.56
CA ARG A 65 -7.92 -11.21 -7.03
C ARG A 65 -9.37 -11.01 -7.49
N GLU A 66 -9.88 -9.78 -7.43
CA GLU A 66 -11.23 -9.43 -7.90
C GLU A 66 -11.38 -9.73 -9.40
N LYS A 67 -10.36 -9.44 -10.21
CA LYS A 67 -10.32 -9.76 -11.64
C LYS A 67 -10.23 -11.25 -11.91
N ALA A 68 -9.43 -11.99 -11.15
CA ALA A 68 -9.36 -13.45 -11.26
C ALA A 68 -10.73 -14.09 -10.94
N ALA A 69 -11.41 -13.62 -9.89
CA ALA A 69 -12.76 -14.06 -9.55
C ALA A 69 -13.80 -13.67 -10.61
N ALA A 70 -13.68 -12.50 -11.23
CA ALA A 70 -14.55 -12.08 -12.32
C ALA A 70 -14.33 -12.90 -13.60
N ALA A 71 -13.09 -13.30 -13.90
CA ALA A 71 -12.76 -14.15 -15.05
C ALA A 71 -13.30 -15.58 -14.89
N GLU A 72 -13.32 -16.12 -13.67
CA GLU A 72 -13.95 -17.42 -13.38
C GLU A 72 -15.49 -17.38 -13.52
N ALA A 73 -16.11 -16.24 -13.23
CA ALA A 73 -17.55 -16.05 -13.44
C ALA A 73 -17.94 -15.92 -14.93
N GLU A 74 -17.07 -15.34 -15.77
CA GLU A 74 -17.30 -15.21 -17.21
C GLU A 74 -17.12 -16.57 -17.95
N ALA A 75 -16.26 -17.46 -17.43
CA ALA A 75 -16.04 -18.80 -18.01
C ALA A 75 -17.21 -19.79 -17.77
N ALA A 76 -18.10 -19.52 -16.81
CA ALA A 76 -19.24 -20.39 -16.51
C ALA A 76 -20.49 -20.13 -17.39
N ALA A 77 -20.43 -19.19 -18.34
CA ALA A 77 -21.60 -18.67 -19.06
C ALA A 77 -21.73 -18.97 -20.57
N PRO A 78 -21.13 -20.01 -21.18
CA PRO A 78 -21.60 -20.47 -22.49
C PRO A 78 -21.95 -21.96 -22.48
N ALA A 79 -23.09 -22.34 -21.89
CA ALA A 79 -23.63 -23.70 -22.05
C ALA A 79 -25.17 -23.80 -21.95
N ALA A 80 -25.91 -22.74 -22.28
CA ALA A 80 -27.38 -22.78 -22.33
C ALA A 80 -27.91 -21.99 -23.54
N ALA A 81 -27.53 -22.42 -24.74
CA ALA A 81 -28.17 -21.99 -25.98
C ALA A 81 -28.00 -23.07 -27.07
N VAL A 82 -28.64 -24.23 -26.86
CA VAL A 82 -29.11 -25.16 -27.91
C VAL A 82 -30.42 -25.75 -27.40
#